data_AF-A0A1Q9C7F9-F1
#
_entry.id   AF-A0A1Q9C7F9-F1
#
_cell.length_a   1.000
_cell.length_b   1.000
_cell.length_c   1.000
_cell.angle_alpha   90.00
_cell.angle_beta   90.00
_cell.angle_gamma   90.00
#
_symmetry.space_group_name_H-M   'P 1'
#
loop_
_entity.id
_entity.type
_entity.pdbx_description
1 polymer ?
#
loop_
_entity_poly.entity_id
_entity_poly.type
_entity_poly.pdbx_seq_one_letter_code
_entity_poly.pdbx_strand_id
1 'polypeptide(L)'
;MVGYGSVGDGTTKISGKDNKISSKDNKISSKDNKISSKVLRLDEGDETVLPSTVLKALAKAKSEAEVNAAMEAFLQTLKPEHFLVNCEHFDWTANVETCDFFASRCYVERQLKDQKKQRKGTLYGIPALLDSVSAVYEGKLKLMPRDEDQIFKQLNATTATHGLLYDKNGFTLLQVAGQQGQEKALQKIWYGRWNSKGVKQLFQEQFRDEPFQEELLGKCLASSNTQMLGFLGKGGNGRVFAVKRGRQKMALKILKSKSDAELEVGALQKAYEAKLPVVQPLGAAVQVVENGSYFLMKPVGQQVTKEFARRNVPRILNTLHKLHEAGHVHGDARIQNMIIGPRNQLLWVDFLQTRGPFDESKIQDIKMLCRSLGVPANTLDQCTDFSPTNKDFQHWVQEHLQREQ
;
A
#
# COMPACT_ATOMS: atom_id res chain seq x y z
N MET A 1 -8.38 56.15 -48.57
CA MET A 1 -9.21 57.17 -47.89
C MET A 1 -8.70 57.28 -46.46
N VAL A 2 -7.96 58.36 -46.20
CA VAL A 2 -7.59 59.07 -44.95
C VAL A 2 -7.73 58.40 -43.57
N GLY A 3 -6.67 58.53 -42.74
CA GLY A 3 -6.74 58.71 -41.27
C GLY A 3 -5.76 57.85 -40.45
N TYR A 4 -4.49 58.22 -40.26
CA TYR A 4 -3.91 59.02 -39.15
C TYR A 4 -4.09 58.48 -37.72
N GLY A 5 -2.97 58.29 -37.00
CA GLY A 5 -2.92 58.16 -35.54
C GLY A 5 -1.56 57.71 -35.00
N SER A 6 -0.58 58.63 -34.93
CA SER A 6 0.71 58.48 -34.24
C SER A 6 0.67 59.21 -32.90
N VAL A 7 1.11 58.58 -31.81
CA VAL A 7 1.67 59.16 -30.57
C VAL A 7 2.43 58.00 -29.89
N GLY A 8 3.64 58.08 -29.36
CA GLY A 8 4.61 59.15 -29.18
C GLY A 8 5.81 58.55 -28.44
N ASP A 9 6.99 58.96 -28.86
CA ASP A 9 8.30 58.54 -28.37
C ASP A 9 8.57 59.09 -26.96
N GLY A 10 9.29 58.33 -26.16
CA GLY A 10 9.52 58.59 -24.73
C GLY A 10 10.79 57.90 -24.24
N THR A 11 11.90 58.18 -24.90
CA THR A 11 13.25 57.81 -24.47
C THR A 11 13.60 58.43 -23.11
N THR A 12 14.00 57.60 -22.15
CA THR A 12 14.86 58.03 -21.04
C THR A 12 16.04 57.08 -20.94
N LYS A 13 17.20 57.54 -21.40
CA LYS A 13 18.51 56.95 -21.09
C LYS A 13 18.84 57.29 -19.64
N ILE A 14 19.16 56.28 -18.83
CA ILE A 14 20.02 56.48 -17.65
C ILE A 14 21.20 55.52 -17.77
N SER A 15 22.36 56.17 -17.63
CA SER A 15 23.73 55.72 -17.76
C SER A 15 24.10 54.48 -16.97
N GLY A 16 24.96 53.66 -17.56
CA GLY A 16 25.74 52.65 -16.84
C GLY A 16 26.65 53.28 -15.80
N LYS A 17 26.76 52.59 -14.65
CA LYS A 17 27.96 52.55 -13.82
C LYS A 17 28.11 51.14 -13.27
N ASP A 18 29.37 50.72 -13.31
CA ASP A 18 29.95 49.47 -12.88
C ASP A 18 29.38 48.89 -11.58
N ASN A 19 29.25 47.56 -11.54
CA ASN A 19 29.89 46.79 -10.49
C ASN A 19 30.06 45.31 -10.87
N LYS A 20 31.33 44.92 -10.98
CA LYS A 20 31.82 43.55 -10.78
C LYS A 20 31.21 42.98 -9.49
N ILE A 21 30.46 41.90 -9.57
CA ILE A 21 30.49 40.86 -8.53
C ILE A 21 30.59 39.50 -9.20
N SER A 22 31.51 38.72 -8.65
CA SER A 22 32.12 37.54 -9.19
C SER A 22 31.19 36.33 -9.23
N SER A 23 31.46 35.48 -10.22
CA SER A 23 31.12 34.07 -10.30
C SER A 23 31.07 33.36 -8.95
N LYS A 24 29.86 33.15 -8.41
CA LYS A 24 29.60 32.15 -7.36
C LYS A 24 28.14 31.70 -7.23
N ASP A 25 27.36 31.70 -8.32
CA ASP A 25 25.98 31.18 -8.33
C ASP A 25 25.81 29.99 -9.29
N ASN A 26 26.62 28.94 -9.11
CA ASN A 26 26.38 27.65 -9.76
C ASN A 26 26.62 26.51 -8.77
N LYS A 27 25.68 26.39 -7.82
CA LYS A 27 25.39 25.12 -7.14
C LYS A 27 23.96 25.11 -6.57
N ILE A 28 23.00 25.44 -7.43
CA ILE A 28 21.60 25.04 -7.23
C ILE A 28 21.42 23.74 -7.99
N SER A 29 21.45 22.62 -7.29
CA SER A 29 21.12 21.30 -7.84
C SER A 29 20.64 20.42 -6.69
N SER A 30 19.38 19.99 -6.80
CA SER A 30 18.61 19.02 -5.98
C SER A 30 17.53 19.51 -4.98
N LYS A 31 17.11 20.79 -4.94
CA LYS A 31 16.16 21.28 -3.90
C LYS A 31 14.70 21.61 -4.28
N ASP A 32 14.28 21.42 -5.53
CA ASP A 32 12.99 21.98 -5.99
C ASP A 32 11.92 20.96 -6.39
N ASN A 33 11.73 19.88 -5.61
CA ASN A 33 10.46 19.12 -5.60
C ASN A 33 9.54 19.49 -4.42
N LYS A 34 9.86 20.54 -3.64
CA LYS A 34 8.95 21.13 -2.64
C LYS A 34 7.90 22.01 -3.32
N ILE A 35 6.93 21.39 -3.97
CA ILE A 35 5.71 22.07 -4.41
C ILE A 35 4.87 22.41 -3.15
N SER A 36 4.77 23.70 -2.82
CA SER A 36 3.74 24.35 -1.96
C SER A 36 3.38 23.68 -0.61
N SER A 37 4.36 23.27 0.21
CA SER A 37 4.04 22.77 1.56
C SER A 37 3.65 23.90 2.51
N LYS A 38 2.50 23.82 3.20
CA LYS A 38 2.10 24.84 4.18
C LYS A 38 2.79 24.61 5.53
N VAL A 39 3.66 25.54 5.92
CA VAL A 39 4.28 25.56 7.27
C VAL A 39 3.33 26.24 8.24
N LEU A 40 3.03 25.55 9.35
CA LEU A 40 2.12 26.02 10.39
C LEU A 40 2.84 26.02 11.74
N ARG A 41 2.83 27.15 12.45
CA ARG A 41 3.32 27.26 13.82
C ARG A 41 2.12 27.48 14.74
N LEU A 42 2.04 26.69 15.81
CA LEU A 42 1.03 26.89 16.83
C LEU A 42 1.48 27.98 17.80
N ASP A 43 0.54 28.83 18.19
CA ASP A 43 0.78 29.89 19.16
C ASP A 43 1.05 29.30 20.57
N GLU A 44 1.82 30.03 21.36
CA GLU A 44 2.02 29.69 22.77
C GLU A 44 0.69 29.81 23.54
N GLY A 45 0.49 28.90 24.49
CA GLY A 45 -0.68 28.87 25.35
C GLY A 45 -0.37 28.21 26.69
N ASP A 46 -1.40 28.11 27.54
CA ASP A 46 -1.31 27.50 28.87
C ASP A 46 -1.94 26.09 28.91
N GLU A 47 -2.36 25.56 27.77
CA GLU A 47 -3.04 24.27 27.68
C GLU A 47 -2.02 23.13 27.69
N THR A 48 -1.92 22.40 28.79
CA THR A 48 -0.98 21.26 28.88
C THR A 48 -1.62 20.01 28.28
N VAL A 49 -1.19 19.60 27.07
CA VAL A 49 -1.77 18.42 26.40
C VAL A 49 -1.24 17.12 26.99
N LEU A 50 0.01 17.11 27.44
CA LEU A 50 0.62 15.95 28.05
C LEU A 50 0.27 15.85 29.55
N PRO A 51 -0.10 14.67 30.05
CA PRO A 51 -0.23 14.44 31.49
C PRO A 51 1.05 14.82 32.23
N SER A 52 0.93 15.32 33.46
CA SER A 52 2.10 15.73 34.27
C SER A 52 3.07 14.59 34.55
N THR A 53 2.59 13.34 34.56
CA THR A 53 3.41 12.12 34.63
C THR A 53 4.29 11.96 33.40
N VAL A 54 3.75 12.18 32.20
CA VAL A 54 4.49 12.12 30.93
C VAL A 54 5.55 13.22 30.87
N LEU A 55 5.19 14.46 31.23
CA LEU A 55 6.15 15.58 31.26
C LEU A 55 7.32 15.32 32.21
N LYS A 56 7.06 14.76 33.41
CA LYS A 56 8.11 14.39 34.36
C LYS A 56 9.00 13.26 33.84
N ALA A 57 8.43 12.29 33.12
CA ALA A 57 9.18 11.20 32.50
C ALA A 57 10.07 11.73 31.37
N LEU A 58 9.52 12.55 30.47
CA LEU A 58 10.27 13.21 29.39
C LEU A 58 11.43 14.06 29.91
N ALA A 59 11.21 14.81 31.00
CA ALA A 59 12.26 15.64 31.60
C ALA A 59 13.44 14.81 32.17
N LYS A 60 13.20 13.56 32.55
CA LYS A 60 14.21 12.65 33.12
C LYS A 60 14.85 11.72 32.09
N ALA A 61 14.27 11.60 30.90
CA ALA A 61 14.75 10.70 29.86
C ALA A 61 16.18 11.04 29.42
N LYS A 62 17.02 10.02 29.33
CA LYS A 62 18.44 10.08 28.93
C LYS A 62 18.73 9.34 27.63
N SER A 63 17.73 8.65 27.07
CA SER A 63 17.80 7.99 25.77
C SER A 63 16.51 8.21 24.96
N GLU A 64 16.58 8.02 23.64
CA GLU A 64 15.40 8.11 22.74
C GLU A 64 14.35 7.03 23.09
N ALA A 65 14.79 5.83 23.46
CA ALA A 65 13.94 4.76 23.96
C ALA A 65 13.14 5.17 25.21
N GLU A 66 13.76 5.88 26.15
CA GLU A 66 13.06 6.42 27.34
C GLU A 66 12.07 7.53 26.97
N VAL A 67 12.39 8.36 25.96
CA VAL A 67 11.48 9.38 25.43
C VAL A 67 10.24 8.73 24.79
N ASN A 68 10.43 7.67 24.00
CA ASN A 68 9.33 6.91 23.41
C ASN A 68 8.47 6.20 24.45
N ALA A 69 9.10 5.51 25.41
CA ALA A 69 8.39 4.84 26.50
C ALA A 69 7.54 5.81 27.34
N ALA A 70 8.03 7.03 27.56
CA ALA A 70 7.27 8.06 28.27
C ALA A 70 6.02 8.51 27.50
N MET A 71 6.09 8.54 26.17
CA MET A 71 5.03 9.05 25.29
C MET A 71 4.02 8.00 24.87
N GLU A 72 4.39 6.73 24.88
CA GLU A 72 3.60 5.62 24.36
C GLU A 72 2.18 5.57 24.94
N ALA A 73 2.02 5.72 26.26
CA ALA A 73 0.71 5.73 26.90
C ALA A 73 -0.17 6.90 26.41
N PHE A 74 0.42 8.08 26.19
CA PHE A 74 -0.31 9.24 25.65
C PHE A 74 -0.69 9.01 24.17
N LEU A 75 0.23 8.53 23.35
CA LEU A 75 -0.02 8.22 21.95
C LEU A 75 -1.15 7.20 21.79
N GLN A 76 -1.21 6.19 22.66
CA GLN A 76 -2.30 5.21 22.70
C GLN A 76 -3.68 5.82 23.06
N THR A 77 -3.72 6.99 23.70
CA THR A 77 -4.98 7.74 23.89
C THR A 77 -5.45 8.46 22.64
N LEU A 78 -4.53 8.78 21.71
CA LEU A 78 -4.85 9.42 20.44
C LEU A 78 -5.36 8.38 19.44
N LYS A 79 -4.71 7.22 19.38
CA LYS A 79 -5.08 6.14 18.47
C LYS A 79 -4.53 4.79 18.98
N PRO A 80 -5.23 3.67 18.74
CA PRO A 80 -4.70 2.35 19.10
C PRO A 80 -3.30 2.10 18.51
N GLU A 81 -2.47 1.37 19.26
CA GLU A 81 -1.04 1.12 18.97
C GLU A 81 -0.76 0.55 17.56
N HIS A 82 -1.71 -0.13 16.91
CA HIS A 82 -1.50 -0.67 15.56
C HIS A 82 -1.56 0.40 14.45
N PHE A 83 -2.01 1.61 14.76
CA PHE A 83 -2.06 2.73 13.84
C PHE A 83 -0.89 3.71 14.01
N LEU A 84 -0.13 3.58 15.10
CA LEU A 84 1.01 4.43 15.42
C LEU A 84 2.25 3.56 15.46
N VAL A 85 3.17 3.80 14.52
CA VAL A 85 4.37 2.98 14.37
C VAL A 85 5.56 3.67 15.03
N ASN A 86 6.12 3.05 16.08
CA ASN A 86 7.41 3.47 16.63
C ASN A 86 8.54 3.13 15.64
N CYS A 87 9.29 4.13 15.19
CA CYS A 87 10.45 3.92 14.33
C CYS A 87 11.50 2.97 14.91
N GLU A 88 11.70 2.93 16.23
CA GLU A 88 12.73 2.09 16.85
C GLU A 88 12.43 0.59 16.73
N HIS A 89 11.16 0.22 16.51
CA HIS A 89 10.73 -1.17 16.45
C HIS A 89 10.84 -1.79 15.05
N PHE A 90 11.28 -1.03 14.05
CA PHE A 90 11.34 -1.47 12.66
C PHE A 90 12.79 -1.46 12.14
N ASP A 91 13.16 -2.54 11.46
CA ASP A 91 14.39 -2.57 10.68
C ASP A 91 14.17 -1.89 9.33
N TRP A 92 14.59 -0.64 9.29
CA TRP A 92 14.50 0.26 8.14
C TRP A 92 15.58 0.01 7.08
N THR A 93 16.54 -0.89 7.29
CA THR A 93 17.62 -1.10 6.32
C THR A 93 17.17 -1.80 5.04
N ALA A 94 16.01 -2.47 5.06
CA ALA A 94 15.39 -3.08 3.89
C ALA A 94 14.32 -2.17 3.27
N ASN A 95 14.67 -1.36 2.25
CA ASN A 95 13.74 -0.64 1.35
C ASN A 95 13.21 0.76 1.76
N VAL A 96 13.86 1.50 2.67
CA VAL A 96 13.49 2.92 2.97
C VAL A 96 13.57 3.85 1.76
N GLU A 97 14.35 3.49 0.75
CA GLU A 97 14.48 4.29 -0.47
C GLU A 97 13.32 4.09 -1.46
N THR A 98 12.45 3.09 -1.22
CA THR A 98 11.26 2.87 -2.05
C THR A 98 10.07 3.61 -1.47
N CYS A 99 9.29 4.29 -2.30
CA CYS A 99 8.11 5.08 -1.89
C CYS A 99 6.97 4.25 -1.24
N ASP A 100 7.16 2.93 -1.11
CA ASP A 100 6.13 1.93 -0.84
C ASP A 100 6.51 0.96 0.32
N PHE A 101 7.42 1.33 1.24
CA PHE A 101 7.90 0.43 2.31
C PHE A 101 6.77 -0.28 3.07
N PHE A 102 5.80 0.46 3.64
CA PHE A 102 4.68 -0.16 4.34
C PHE A 102 3.66 -0.81 3.40
N ALA A 103 3.61 -0.39 2.14
CA ALA A 103 2.78 -1.06 1.13
C ALA A 103 3.35 -2.44 0.75
N SER A 104 4.68 -2.62 0.83
CA SER A 104 5.38 -3.89 0.61
C SER A 104 5.28 -4.86 1.79
N ARG A 105 5.17 -4.36 3.02
CA ARG A 105 4.96 -5.13 4.26
C ARG A 105 3.54 -4.97 4.80
N CYS A 106 2.51 -5.06 3.96
CA CYS A 106 1.10 -4.78 4.29
C CYS A 106 0.47 -5.55 5.47
N TYR A 107 1.22 -6.41 6.19
CA TYR A 107 0.77 -7.21 7.31
C TYR A 107 1.92 -7.53 8.28
N VAL A 108 1.68 -7.38 9.58
CA VAL A 108 2.45 -8.04 10.65
C VAL A 108 1.47 -8.85 11.51
N GLU A 109 1.76 -10.14 11.71
CA GLU A 109 0.99 -10.97 12.63
C GLU A 109 1.25 -10.51 14.07
N ARG A 110 0.25 -9.95 14.75
CA ARG A 110 0.32 -9.74 16.20
C ARG A 110 0.26 -11.11 16.89
N GLN A 111 1.37 -11.53 17.49
CA GLN A 111 1.35 -12.70 18.37
C GLN A 111 0.54 -12.39 19.64
N LEU A 112 -0.48 -13.19 19.92
CA LEU A 112 -1.13 -13.19 21.23
C LEU A 112 -0.12 -13.69 22.28
N LYS A 113 -0.04 -12.99 23.42
CA LYS A 113 0.91 -13.29 24.52
C LYS A 113 0.78 -14.71 25.10
N ASP A 114 -0.31 -15.42 24.84
CA ASP A 114 -0.52 -16.81 25.29
C ASP A 114 -0.34 -17.84 24.16
N GLN A 115 0.91 -18.24 23.94
CA GLN A 115 1.31 -19.22 22.93
C GLN A 115 0.83 -20.67 23.21
N LYS A 116 0.36 -20.98 24.43
CA LYS A 116 0.12 -22.36 24.89
C LYS A 116 -1.12 -23.07 24.30
N LYS A 117 -1.90 -22.43 23.42
CA LYS A 117 -3.08 -23.03 22.77
C LYS A 117 -3.10 -22.89 21.24
N GLN A 118 -2.00 -22.51 20.60
CA GLN A 118 -1.95 -22.40 19.15
C GLN A 118 -1.83 -23.78 18.48
N ARG A 119 -2.90 -24.22 17.81
CA ARG A 119 -2.83 -25.36 16.88
C ARG A 119 -2.05 -24.91 15.63
N LYS A 120 -1.05 -25.70 15.22
CA LYS A 120 -0.33 -25.58 13.94
C LYS A 120 -1.34 -25.32 12.80
N GLY A 121 -1.22 -24.19 12.11
CA GLY A 121 -2.09 -23.82 10.98
C GLY A 121 -3.31 -22.95 11.31
N THR A 122 -3.40 -22.42 12.52
CA THR A 122 -4.44 -21.45 12.91
C THR A 122 -3.79 -20.09 13.20
N LEU A 123 -3.84 -19.18 12.22
CA LEU A 123 -3.42 -17.80 12.38
C LEU A 123 -4.55 -17.05 13.12
N TYR A 124 -4.22 -16.30 14.16
CA TYR A 124 -5.17 -15.42 14.86
C TYR A 124 -4.41 -14.18 15.31
N GLY A 125 -4.40 -13.16 14.46
CA GLY A 125 -4.01 -11.79 14.78
C GLY A 125 -4.88 -10.83 13.98
N ILE A 126 -5.25 -9.70 14.59
CA ILE A 126 -5.80 -8.56 13.84
C ILE A 126 -4.65 -8.07 12.93
N PRO A 127 -4.86 -7.94 11.61
CA PRO A 127 -3.82 -7.47 10.71
C PRO A 127 -3.51 -6.02 11.07
N ALA A 128 -2.27 -5.69 11.40
CA ALA A 128 -1.81 -4.31 11.27
C ALA A 128 -1.62 -4.09 9.76
N LEU A 129 -2.66 -3.56 9.10
CA LEU A 129 -2.58 -3.27 7.68
C LEU A 129 -1.61 -2.10 7.53
N LEU A 130 -0.36 -2.36 7.15
CA LEU A 130 0.64 -1.29 7.22
C LEU A 130 0.39 -0.16 6.20
N ASP A 131 -0.43 -0.40 5.17
CA ASP A 131 -0.99 0.65 4.30
C ASP A 131 -2.19 1.41 4.90
N SER A 132 -2.45 1.17 6.18
CA SER A 132 -3.43 1.83 7.06
C SER A 132 -2.75 2.55 8.22
N VAL A 133 -1.41 2.66 8.25
CA VAL A 133 -0.70 3.37 9.32
C VAL A 133 -1.13 4.84 9.39
N SER A 134 -1.60 5.22 10.58
CA SER A 134 -1.95 6.57 11.04
C SER A 134 -0.82 7.56 10.92
N ALA A 135 0.22 7.19 11.66
CA ALA A 135 1.44 7.94 11.80
C ALA A 135 2.60 7.01 12.09
N VAL A 136 3.76 7.41 11.61
CA VAL A 136 5.05 6.92 12.08
C VAL A 136 5.56 7.95 13.09
N TYR A 137 6.14 7.50 14.20
CA TYR A 137 6.62 8.41 15.23
C TYR A 137 8.02 8.06 15.74
N GLU A 138 8.73 9.10 16.15
CA GLU A 138 10.09 8.99 16.66
C GLU A 138 10.36 10.05 17.74
N GLY A 139 10.74 9.58 18.93
CA GLY A 139 11.19 10.41 20.04
C GLY A 139 12.67 10.76 19.94
N LYS A 140 13.01 12.01 20.22
CA LYS A 140 14.37 12.54 20.22
C LYS A 140 14.70 13.15 21.57
N LEU A 141 15.98 13.07 21.96
CA LEU A 141 16.48 13.85 23.10
C LEU A 141 16.46 15.36 22.80
N LYS A 142 16.65 15.70 21.53
CA LYS A 142 16.55 17.05 20.99
C LYS A 142 16.20 16.98 19.51
N LEU A 143 15.14 17.67 19.11
CA LEU A 143 14.75 17.76 17.70
C LEU A 143 15.79 18.52 16.87
N MET A 144 16.18 17.94 15.74
CA MET A 144 17.09 18.52 14.76
C MET A 144 16.46 18.52 13.37
N PRO A 145 16.76 19.49 12.48
CA PRO A 145 16.18 19.54 11.14
C PRO A 145 16.38 18.26 10.31
N ARG A 146 17.50 17.55 10.50
CA ARG A 146 17.78 16.28 9.81
C ARG A 146 16.79 15.16 10.15
N ASP A 147 16.13 15.24 11.31
CA ASP A 147 15.19 14.23 11.77
C ASP A 147 13.90 14.31 10.92
N GLU A 148 13.55 15.51 10.43
CA GLU A 148 12.44 15.71 9.48
C GLU A 148 12.69 14.98 8.16
N ASP A 149 13.91 15.06 7.63
CA ASP A 149 14.30 14.35 6.41
C ASP A 149 14.27 12.82 6.61
N GLN A 150 14.67 12.36 7.79
CA GLN A 150 14.69 10.94 8.14
C GLN A 150 13.27 10.37 8.25
N ILE A 151 12.40 11.01 9.04
CA ILE A 151 11.02 10.53 9.20
C ILE A 151 10.24 10.66 7.89
N PHE A 152 10.49 11.71 7.09
CA PHE A 152 9.89 11.84 5.77
C PHE A 152 10.23 10.64 4.87
N LYS A 153 11.47 10.16 4.87
CA LYS A 153 11.86 8.97 4.09
C LYS A 153 11.07 7.73 4.50
N GLN A 154 10.75 7.58 5.78
CA GLN A 154 10.01 6.43 6.31
C GLN A 154 8.51 6.42 5.96
N LEU A 155 7.92 7.56 5.58
CA LEU A 155 6.50 7.66 5.23
C LEU A 155 6.20 7.11 3.83
N ASN A 156 5.00 6.55 3.63
CA ASN A 156 4.56 6.02 2.33
C ASN A 156 4.02 7.10 1.38
N ALA A 157 4.12 6.85 0.07
CA ALA A 157 3.39 7.55 -0.98
C ALA A 157 1.95 7.01 -1.14
N THR A 158 1.22 6.87 -0.04
CA THR A 158 -0.19 6.41 -0.07
C THR A 158 -1.12 7.50 0.46
N THR A 159 -2.37 7.16 0.79
CA THR A 159 -3.29 8.08 1.48
C THR A 159 -2.61 8.77 2.66
N ALA A 160 -3.03 10.02 2.96
CA ALA A 160 -2.36 10.94 3.87
C ALA A 160 -1.78 10.23 5.12
N THR A 161 -0.46 10.12 5.17
CA THR A 161 0.29 9.49 6.27
C THR A 161 1.01 10.57 7.06
N HIS A 162 1.09 10.42 8.37
CA HIS A 162 1.71 11.41 9.24
C HIS A 162 3.08 10.95 9.77
N GLY A 163 4.01 11.89 9.91
CA GLY A 163 5.27 11.70 10.64
C GLY A 163 5.25 12.56 11.90
N LEU A 164 5.34 11.95 13.07
CA LEU A 164 5.36 12.66 14.34
C LEU A 164 6.75 12.56 14.99
N LEU A 165 7.48 13.66 14.99
CA LEU A 165 8.71 13.82 15.76
C LEU A 165 8.40 14.54 17.07
N TYR A 166 9.05 14.13 18.15
CA TYR A 166 8.94 14.86 19.42
C TYR A 166 10.21 14.82 20.27
N ASP A 167 10.36 15.83 21.11
CA ASP A 167 11.27 15.83 22.24
C ASP A 167 10.55 16.30 23.52
N LYS A 168 11.32 16.56 24.58
CA LYS A 168 10.76 17.06 25.85
C LYS A 168 10.11 18.45 25.75
N ASN A 169 10.43 19.24 24.72
CA ASN A 169 9.98 20.63 24.58
C ASN A 169 8.77 20.75 23.66
N GLY A 170 8.67 19.90 22.64
CA GLY A 170 7.60 19.99 21.66
C GLY A 170 7.64 18.90 20.60
N PHE A 171 7.01 19.19 19.47
CA PHE A 171 6.83 18.26 18.39
C PHE A 171 6.89 18.93 17.01
N THR A 172 7.17 18.09 16.02
CA THR A 172 6.98 18.37 14.60
C THR A 172 6.05 17.31 14.03
N LEU A 173 4.94 17.72 13.41
CA LEU A 173 4.02 16.82 12.72
C LEU A 173 4.09 17.08 11.22
N LEU A 174 4.36 16.06 10.43
CA LEU A 174 4.38 16.10 8.98
C LEU A 174 3.11 15.42 8.46
N GLN A 175 2.49 15.99 7.43
CA GLN A 175 1.47 15.33 6.63
C GLN A 175 1.99 15.14 5.22
N VAL A 176 2.06 13.89 4.78
CA VAL A 176 2.55 13.50 3.46
C VAL A 176 1.44 12.78 2.71
N ALA A 177 1.32 13.06 1.42
CA ALA A 177 0.38 12.36 0.54
C ALA A 177 1.05 12.01 -0.78
N GLY A 178 0.66 10.90 -1.38
CA GLY A 178 1.14 10.48 -2.68
C GLY A 178 0.21 9.46 -3.33
N GLN A 179 0.60 9.03 -4.53
CA GLN A 179 0.00 7.87 -5.18
C GLN A 179 1.01 6.73 -5.16
N GLN A 180 0.51 5.50 -5.02
CA GLN A 180 1.37 4.31 -5.00
C GLN A 180 2.23 4.26 -6.26
N GLY A 181 3.53 3.99 -6.11
CA GLY A 181 4.49 4.00 -7.21
C GLY A 181 4.85 5.38 -7.77
N GLN A 182 4.45 6.48 -7.10
CA GLN A 182 4.85 7.86 -7.42
C GLN A 182 5.61 8.49 -6.24
N GLU A 183 6.31 9.60 -6.50
CA GLU A 183 6.93 10.39 -5.42
C GLU A 183 5.85 10.95 -4.47
N LYS A 184 6.13 10.90 -3.17
CA LYS A 184 5.28 11.48 -2.13
C LYS A 184 5.57 12.97 -1.95
N ALA A 185 4.52 13.75 -1.70
CA ALA A 185 4.61 15.19 -1.50
C ALA A 185 4.31 15.56 -0.03
N LEU A 186 5.15 16.43 0.54
CA LEU A 186 4.88 17.06 1.83
C LEU A 186 3.75 18.08 1.67
N GLN A 187 2.61 17.81 2.31
CA GLN A 187 1.42 18.67 2.23
C GLN A 187 1.49 19.79 3.28
N LYS A 188 1.72 19.41 4.54
CA LYS A 188 1.73 20.32 5.69
C LYS A 188 2.78 19.90 6.69
N ILE A 189 3.28 20.88 7.43
CA ILE A 189 4.14 20.66 8.58
C ILE A 189 3.70 21.57 9.72
N TRP A 190 3.51 21.00 10.91
CA TRP A 190 3.16 21.74 12.12
C TRP A 190 4.33 21.70 13.11
N TYR A 191 4.62 22.84 13.69
CA TYR A 191 5.54 23.00 14.80
C TYR A 191 4.78 23.50 16.02
N GLY A 192 4.99 22.85 17.17
CA GLY A 192 4.34 23.25 18.42
C GLY A 192 5.12 22.82 19.65
N ARG A 193 4.90 23.53 20.76
CA ARG A 193 5.29 23.05 22.09
C ARG A 193 4.15 22.24 22.68
N TRP A 194 4.44 21.43 23.69
CA TRP A 194 3.41 20.63 24.37
C TRP A 194 2.36 21.45 25.13
N ASN A 195 2.65 22.73 25.39
CA ASN A 195 1.74 23.71 25.97
C ASN A 195 1.11 24.67 24.95
N SER A 196 1.40 24.52 23.65
CA SER A 196 0.80 25.38 22.63
C SER A 196 -0.72 25.21 22.59
N LYS A 197 -1.44 26.30 22.28
CA LYS A 197 -2.91 26.29 22.20
C LYS A 197 -3.38 25.38 21.06
N GLY A 198 -4.39 24.54 21.33
CA GLY A 198 -5.04 23.73 20.29
C GLY A 198 -4.26 22.49 19.84
N VAL A 199 -3.17 22.11 20.51
CA VAL A 199 -2.41 20.89 20.19
C VAL A 199 -3.27 19.63 20.32
N LYS A 200 -4.16 19.58 21.33
CA LYS A 200 -5.09 18.46 21.51
C LYS A 200 -6.06 18.36 20.35
N GLN A 201 -6.63 19.49 19.94
CA GLN A 201 -7.53 19.56 18.79
C GLN A 201 -6.82 19.18 17.49
N LEU A 202 -5.57 19.64 17.29
CA LEU A 202 -4.76 19.26 16.13
C LEU A 202 -4.64 17.74 16.02
N PHE A 203 -4.21 17.05 17.08
CA PHE A 203 -4.07 15.59 17.03
C PHE A 203 -5.42 14.88 16.88
N GLN A 204 -6.47 15.37 17.56
CA GLN A 204 -7.82 14.83 17.39
C GLN A 204 -8.40 15.04 15.99
N GLU A 205 -7.90 16.01 15.22
CA GLU A 205 -8.27 16.24 13.82
C GLU A 205 -7.41 15.41 12.87
N GLN A 206 -6.08 15.39 13.05
CA GLN A 206 -5.18 14.67 12.14
C GLN A 206 -5.25 13.15 12.31
N PHE A 207 -5.63 12.66 13.50
CA PHE A 207 -5.75 11.23 13.79
C PHE A 207 -7.19 10.75 13.95
N ARG A 208 -8.19 11.62 13.68
CA ARG A 208 -9.62 11.33 13.87
C ARG A 208 -10.07 10.09 13.12
N ASP A 209 -9.66 10.00 11.86
CA ASP A 209 -10.24 9.06 10.93
C ASP A 209 -9.55 7.70 11.12
N GLU A 210 -10.33 6.67 11.43
CA GLU A 210 -9.85 5.30 11.33
C GLU A 210 -9.39 5.07 9.89
N PRO A 211 -8.28 4.34 9.67
CA PRO A 211 -7.86 4.09 8.32
C PRO A 211 -8.95 3.32 7.62
N PHE A 212 -9.34 3.85 6.48
CA PHE A 212 -10.49 3.42 5.72
C PHE A 212 -10.58 1.88 5.56
N GLN A 213 -9.45 1.17 5.40
CA GLN A 213 -9.43 -0.28 5.17
C GLN A 213 -9.76 -1.11 6.41
N GLU A 214 -9.33 -0.69 7.61
CA GLU A 214 -9.60 -1.44 8.84
C GLU A 214 -11.04 -1.24 9.31
N GLU A 215 -11.55 0.00 9.21
CA GLU A 215 -12.96 0.28 9.42
C GLU A 215 -13.84 -0.52 8.44
N LEU A 216 -13.45 -0.54 7.16
CA LEU A 216 -14.13 -1.32 6.14
C LEU A 216 -14.10 -2.82 6.47
N LEU A 217 -12.95 -3.36 6.87
CA LEU A 217 -12.85 -4.77 7.28
C LEU A 217 -13.81 -5.08 8.44
N GLY A 218 -13.84 -4.24 9.48
CA GLY A 218 -14.76 -4.42 10.60
C GLY A 218 -16.23 -4.45 10.17
N LYS A 219 -16.65 -3.50 9.32
CA LYS A 219 -18.00 -3.45 8.77
C LYS A 219 -18.32 -4.66 7.89
N CYS A 220 -17.38 -5.11 7.07
CA CYS A 220 -17.53 -6.30 6.23
C CYS A 220 -17.65 -7.59 7.05
N LEU A 221 -16.84 -7.76 8.10
CA LEU A 221 -16.92 -8.92 9.00
C LEU A 221 -18.26 -8.96 9.74
N ALA A 222 -18.73 -7.82 10.24
CA ALA A 222 -20.02 -7.69 10.90
C ALA A 222 -21.18 -8.00 9.92
N SER A 223 -21.18 -7.38 8.75
CA SER A 223 -22.21 -7.58 7.71
C SER A 223 -22.27 -9.02 7.21
N SER A 224 -21.11 -9.66 7.02
CA SER A 224 -21.04 -11.04 6.52
C SER A 224 -21.30 -12.11 7.59
N ASN A 225 -21.39 -11.71 8.87
CA ASN A 225 -21.42 -12.60 10.03
C ASN A 225 -20.26 -13.62 9.97
N THR A 226 -19.04 -13.12 9.75
CA THR A 226 -17.84 -13.94 9.67
C THR A 226 -16.81 -13.54 10.73
N GLN A 227 -15.98 -14.52 11.10
CA GLN A 227 -14.81 -14.30 11.95
C GLN A 227 -13.56 -14.38 11.10
N MET A 228 -12.69 -13.39 11.21
CA MET A 228 -11.41 -13.39 10.52
C MET A 228 -10.49 -14.51 11.02
N LEU A 229 -9.80 -15.15 10.08
CA LEU A 229 -8.78 -16.18 10.31
C LEU A 229 -7.39 -15.75 9.88
N GLY A 230 -7.24 -14.74 9.02
CA GLY A 230 -5.93 -14.28 8.60
C GLY A 230 -5.97 -13.51 7.29
N PHE A 231 -4.88 -12.82 6.99
CA PHE A 231 -4.71 -12.10 5.75
C PHE A 231 -4.19 -13.04 4.65
N LEU A 232 -4.75 -12.94 3.45
CA LEU A 232 -4.39 -13.77 2.28
C LEU A 232 -3.64 -13.00 1.21
N GLY A 233 -3.79 -11.68 1.15
CA GLY A 233 -3.08 -10.85 0.19
C GLY A 233 -3.79 -9.54 -0.14
N LYS A 234 -3.06 -8.69 -0.87
CA LYS A 234 -3.52 -7.40 -1.37
C LYS A 234 -3.39 -7.39 -2.89
N GLY A 235 -4.42 -6.88 -3.57
CA GLY A 235 -4.38 -6.49 -4.98
C GLY A 235 -4.39 -4.97 -5.12
N GLY A 236 -4.41 -4.47 -6.36
CA GLY A 236 -4.47 -3.02 -6.62
C GLY A 236 -5.71 -2.35 -5.98
N ASN A 237 -6.85 -3.04 -6.03
CA ASN A 237 -8.15 -2.46 -5.65
C ASN A 237 -8.76 -3.05 -4.36
N GLY A 238 -8.12 -4.04 -3.73
CA GLY A 238 -8.73 -4.75 -2.61
C GLY A 238 -7.78 -5.54 -1.74
N ARG A 239 -8.31 -6.02 -0.61
CA ARG A 239 -7.60 -6.90 0.34
C ARG A 239 -8.42 -8.18 0.51
N VAL A 240 -7.72 -9.30 0.65
CA VAL A 240 -8.31 -10.62 0.77
C VAL A 240 -7.96 -11.21 2.13
N PHE A 241 -8.97 -11.74 2.81
CA PHE A 241 -8.86 -12.32 4.14
C PHE A 241 -9.44 -13.72 4.15
N ALA A 242 -8.80 -14.65 4.85
CA ALA A 242 -9.43 -15.90 5.24
C ALA A 242 -10.41 -15.60 6.36
N VAL A 243 -11.62 -16.13 6.24
CA VAL A 243 -12.69 -15.96 7.23
C VAL A 243 -13.41 -17.29 7.48
N LYS A 244 -14.16 -17.38 8.57
CA LYS A 244 -15.07 -18.49 8.84
C LYS A 244 -16.48 -18.02 9.19
N ARG A 245 -17.47 -18.81 8.78
CA ARG A 245 -18.86 -18.73 9.24
C ARG A 245 -19.27 -20.10 9.75
N GLY A 246 -19.42 -20.24 11.08
CA GLY A 246 -19.54 -21.55 11.71
C GLY A 246 -18.33 -22.44 11.39
N ARG A 247 -18.57 -23.58 10.70
CA ARG A 247 -17.51 -24.52 10.27
C ARG A 247 -16.96 -24.25 8.86
N GLN A 248 -17.57 -23.33 8.10
CA GLN A 248 -17.17 -23.07 6.72
C GLN A 248 -16.03 -22.05 6.66
N LYS A 249 -14.92 -22.41 6.00
CA LYS A 249 -13.80 -21.51 5.69
C LYS A 249 -13.97 -20.92 4.29
N MET A 250 -13.81 -19.61 4.16
CA MET A 250 -14.02 -18.84 2.94
C MET A 250 -12.97 -17.73 2.84
N ALA A 251 -12.81 -17.16 1.65
CA ALA A 251 -12.08 -15.91 1.47
C ALA A 251 -13.08 -14.75 1.37
N LEU A 252 -12.76 -13.63 2.01
CA LEU A 252 -13.50 -12.37 1.98
C LEU A 252 -12.60 -11.34 1.30
N LYS A 253 -13.03 -10.80 0.15
CA LYS A 253 -12.35 -9.69 -0.52
C LYS A 253 -13.10 -8.40 -0.22
N ILE A 254 -12.40 -7.40 0.30
CA ILE A 254 -12.92 -6.04 0.49
C ILE A 254 -12.41 -5.12 -0.63
N LEU A 255 -13.27 -4.23 -1.12
CA LEU A 255 -12.99 -3.30 -2.21
C LEU A 255 -13.57 -1.93 -1.90
N LYS A 256 -13.00 -0.87 -2.50
CA LYS A 256 -13.51 0.51 -2.35
C LYS A 256 -14.77 0.79 -3.18
N SER A 257 -15.02 -0.01 -4.21
CA SER A 257 -16.14 0.22 -5.12
C SER A 257 -17.00 -1.02 -5.21
N LYS A 258 -18.33 -0.84 -5.14
CA LYS A 258 -19.29 -1.90 -5.37
C LYS A 258 -19.29 -2.33 -6.85
N SER A 259 -19.13 -1.38 -7.78
CA SER A 259 -19.12 -1.70 -9.21
C SER A 259 -17.96 -2.63 -9.57
N ASP A 260 -16.78 -2.39 -8.99
CA ASP A 260 -15.60 -3.22 -9.24
C ASP A 260 -15.81 -4.63 -8.67
N ALA A 261 -16.42 -4.72 -7.49
CA ALA A 261 -16.78 -5.99 -6.87
C ALA A 261 -17.81 -6.76 -7.70
N GLU A 262 -18.84 -6.09 -8.23
CA GLU A 262 -19.86 -6.70 -9.08
C GLU A 262 -19.28 -7.22 -10.40
N LEU A 263 -18.36 -6.46 -11.03
CA LEU A 263 -17.67 -6.91 -12.24
C LEU A 263 -16.86 -8.18 -12.01
N GLU A 264 -16.08 -8.24 -10.92
CA GLU A 264 -15.28 -9.41 -10.59
C GLU A 264 -16.16 -10.62 -10.23
N VAL A 265 -17.19 -10.42 -9.42
CA VAL A 265 -18.15 -11.48 -9.07
C VAL A 265 -18.84 -12.02 -10.30
N GLY A 266 -19.28 -11.16 -11.22
CA GLY A 266 -19.90 -11.57 -12.47
C GLY A 266 -18.97 -12.39 -13.37
N ALA A 267 -17.71 -11.95 -13.50
CA ALA A 267 -16.71 -12.67 -14.29
C ALA A 267 -16.38 -14.06 -13.68
N LEU A 268 -16.19 -14.12 -12.36
CA LEU A 268 -15.95 -15.37 -11.64
C LEU A 268 -17.15 -16.32 -11.72
N GLN A 269 -18.37 -15.82 -11.54
CA GLN A 269 -19.58 -16.63 -11.60
C GLN A 269 -19.74 -17.26 -12.99
N LYS A 270 -19.58 -16.47 -14.05
CA LYS A 270 -19.68 -16.94 -15.44
C LYS A 270 -18.63 -18.00 -15.77
N ALA A 271 -17.38 -17.79 -15.35
CA ALA A 271 -16.31 -18.77 -15.55
C ALA A 271 -16.52 -20.04 -14.71
N TYR A 272 -17.01 -19.92 -13.49
CA TYR A 272 -17.31 -21.05 -12.62
C TYR A 272 -18.44 -21.93 -13.17
N GLU A 273 -19.52 -21.32 -13.67
CA GLU A 273 -20.63 -22.02 -14.35
C GLU A 273 -20.18 -22.76 -15.60
N ALA A 274 -19.22 -22.19 -16.34
CA ALA A 274 -18.54 -22.85 -17.46
C ALA A 274 -17.54 -23.95 -17.04
N LYS A 275 -17.48 -24.30 -15.75
CA LYS A 275 -16.59 -25.33 -15.16
C LYS A 275 -15.10 -25.04 -15.38
N LEU A 276 -14.73 -23.77 -15.48
CA LEU A 276 -13.35 -23.33 -15.62
C LEU A 276 -12.61 -23.37 -14.28
N PRO A 277 -11.26 -23.42 -14.28
CA PRO A 277 -10.47 -23.49 -13.06
C PRO A 277 -10.40 -22.14 -12.35
N VAL A 278 -11.51 -21.64 -11.84
CA VAL A 278 -11.63 -20.39 -11.05
C VAL A 278 -12.20 -20.67 -9.67
N VAL A 279 -11.98 -19.77 -8.73
CA VAL A 279 -12.70 -19.80 -7.44
C VAL A 279 -14.19 -19.50 -7.63
N GLN A 280 -15.02 -20.07 -6.76
CA GLN A 280 -16.47 -19.85 -6.76
C GLN A 280 -16.81 -18.63 -5.89
N PRO A 281 -17.48 -17.60 -6.43
CA PRO A 281 -18.06 -16.54 -5.61
C PRO A 281 -19.28 -17.08 -4.85
N LEU A 282 -19.47 -16.62 -3.62
CA LEU A 282 -20.54 -17.03 -2.72
C LEU A 282 -21.58 -15.92 -2.60
N GLY A 283 -22.32 -15.72 -3.69
CA GLY A 283 -23.35 -14.69 -3.80
C GLY A 283 -22.85 -13.41 -4.48
N ALA A 284 -23.69 -12.38 -4.45
CA ALA A 284 -23.41 -11.07 -5.04
C ALA A 284 -22.42 -10.26 -4.19
N ALA A 285 -21.85 -9.21 -4.80
CA ALA A 285 -21.14 -8.19 -4.05
C ALA A 285 -22.09 -7.41 -3.13
N VAL A 286 -21.62 -7.11 -1.92
CA VAL A 286 -22.39 -6.42 -0.89
C VAL A 286 -21.70 -5.10 -0.57
N GLN A 287 -22.44 -4.00 -0.70
CA GLN A 287 -21.99 -2.68 -0.26
C GLN A 287 -22.30 -2.52 1.23
N VAL A 288 -21.31 -2.09 2.02
CA VAL A 288 -21.46 -1.84 3.46
C VAL A 288 -21.38 -0.37 3.81
N VAL A 289 -20.70 0.43 2.98
CA VAL A 289 -20.63 1.90 3.03
C VAL A 289 -20.50 2.45 1.61
N GLU A 290 -20.69 3.76 1.43
CA GLU A 290 -20.62 4.43 0.12
C GLU A 290 -19.38 4.00 -0.68
N ASN A 291 -18.20 4.04 -0.07
CA ASN A 291 -16.93 3.70 -0.69
C ASN A 291 -16.39 2.32 -0.25
N GLY A 292 -17.25 1.36 0.09
CA GLY A 292 -16.79 0.09 0.65
C GLY A 292 -17.73 -1.07 0.42
N SER A 293 -17.20 -2.13 -0.19
CA SER A 293 -17.93 -3.35 -0.49
C SER A 293 -17.10 -4.60 -0.19
N TYR A 294 -17.76 -5.75 -0.19
CA TYR A 294 -17.09 -7.04 -0.13
C TYR A 294 -17.82 -8.11 -0.95
N PHE A 295 -17.13 -9.22 -1.18
CA PHE A 295 -17.77 -10.48 -1.54
C PHE A 295 -17.00 -11.66 -0.94
N LEU A 296 -17.68 -12.81 -0.87
CA LEU A 296 -17.13 -14.07 -0.35
C LEU A 296 -16.81 -15.01 -1.50
N MET A 297 -15.80 -15.87 -1.34
CA MET A 297 -15.45 -16.90 -2.31
C MET A 297 -14.89 -18.16 -1.66
N LYS A 298 -14.91 -19.28 -2.39
CA LYS A 298 -14.31 -20.56 -1.98
C LYS A 298 -13.63 -21.26 -3.18
N PRO A 299 -12.66 -22.14 -2.93
CA PRO A 299 -12.03 -22.45 -1.65
C PRO A 299 -11.02 -21.38 -1.20
N VAL A 300 -10.59 -21.43 0.06
CA VAL A 300 -9.33 -20.80 0.49
C VAL A 300 -8.19 -21.78 0.20
N GLY A 301 -7.28 -21.40 -0.69
CA GLY A 301 -6.13 -22.22 -1.09
C GLY A 301 -4.80 -21.64 -0.64
N GLN A 302 -3.72 -22.35 -0.96
CA GLN A 302 -2.35 -21.87 -0.79
C GLN A 302 -1.91 -21.15 -2.07
N GLN A 303 -1.29 -19.98 -1.96
CA GLN A 303 -0.74 -19.29 -3.14
C GLN A 303 0.33 -20.14 -3.83
N VAL A 304 0.33 -20.14 -5.16
CA VAL A 304 1.38 -20.82 -5.95
C VAL A 304 2.72 -20.10 -5.77
N THR A 305 3.75 -20.82 -5.35
CA THR A 305 5.12 -20.29 -5.26
C THR A 305 5.87 -20.43 -6.59
N LYS A 306 6.95 -19.66 -6.78
CA LYS A 306 7.81 -19.78 -7.95
C LYS A 306 8.41 -21.19 -8.08
N GLU A 307 8.81 -21.80 -6.97
CA GLU A 307 9.40 -23.14 -6.93
C GLU A 307 8.38 -24.19 -7.36
N PHE A 308 7.14 -24.09 -6.85
CA PHE A 308 6.06 -24.97 -7.29
C PHE A 308 5.80 -24.80 -8.79
N ALA A 309 5.67 -23.56 -9.25
CA ALA A 309 5.32 -23.26 -10.63
C ALA A 309 6.38 -23.73 -11.63
N ARG A 310 7.67 -23.53 -11.32
CA ARG A 310 8.82 -24.02 -12.12
C ARG A 310 8.83 -25.55 -12.26
N ARG A 311 8.41 -26.29 -11.24
CA ARG A 311 8.29 -27.76 -11.29
C ARG A 311 7.03 -28.25 -12.02
N ASN A 312 6.06 -27.37 -12.26
CA ASN A 312 4.74 -27.70 -12.77
C ASN A 312 4.35 -26.85 -14.00
N VAL A 313 5.31 -26.41 -14.81
CA VAL A 313 5.10 -25.52 -15.97
C VAL A 313 3.97 -26.01 -16.89
N PRO A 314 3.94 -27.28 -17.36
CA PRO A 314 2.86 -27.76 -18.23
C PRO A 314 1.48 -27.62 -17.58
N ARG A 315 1.39 -27.88 -16.27
CA ARG A 315 0.14 -27.82 -15.52
C ARG A 315 -0.35 -26.38 -15.32
N ILE A 316 0.56 -25.45 -15.10
CA ILE A 316 0.28 -24.01 -14.99
C ILE A 316 -0.23 -23.47 -16.34
N LEU A 317 0.52 -23.72 -17.42
CA LEU A 317 0.15 -23.28 -18.77
C LEU A 317 -1.18 -23.88 -19.23
N ASN A 318 -1.42 -25.17 -18.96
CA ASN A 318 -2.70 -25.82 -19.28
C ASN A 318 -3.88 -25.23 -18.49
N THR A 319 -3.66 -24.67 -17.30
CA THR A 319 -4.73 -24.02 -16.53
C THR A 319 -5.15 -22.70 -17.17
N LEU A 320 -4.21 -21.97 -17.79
CA LEU A 320 -4.52 -20.79 -18.59
C LEU A 320 -5.19 -21.17 -19.92
N HIS A 321 -4.68 -22.20 -20.59
CA HIS A 321 -5.25 -22.70 -21.85
C HIS A 321 -6.75 -23.00 -21.75
N LYS A 322 -7.19 -23.65 -20.67
CA LYS A 322 -8.61 -23.95 -20.44
C LYS A 322 -9.49 -22.71 -20.42
N LEU A 323 -8.99 -21.57 -19.94
CA LEU A 323 -9.71 -20.31 -20.02
C LEU A 323 -9.82 -19.85 -21.48
N HIS A 324 -8.69 -19.82 -22.18
CA HIS A 324 -8.62 -19.36 -23.57
C HIS A 324 -9.44 -20.22 -24.53
N GLU A 325 -9.42 -21.54 -24.37
CA GLU A 325 -10.23 -22.47 -25.16
C GLU A 325 -11.74 -22.19 -25.01
N ALA A 326 -12.17 -21.79 -23.81
CA ALA A 326 -13.55 -21.40 -23.53
C ALA A 326 -13.87 -19.94 -23.91
N GLY A 327 -12.96 -19.24 -24.60
CA GLY A 327 -13.17 -17.85 -25.02
C GLY A 327 -13.01 -16.82 -23.89
N HIS A 328 -12.33 -17.18 -22.81
CA HIS A 328 -12.07 -16.29 -21.67
C HIS A 328 -10.60 -15.90 -21.57
N VAL A 329 -10.34 -14.61 -21.35
CA VAL A 329 -9.02 -14.09 -20.95
C VAL A 329 -9.04 -13.70 -19.49
N HIS A 330 -7.92 -13.85 -18.80
CA HIS A 330 -7.77 -13.49 -17.39
C HIS A 330 -7.50 -12.01 -17.20
N GLY A 331 -6.66 -11.41 -18.05
CA GLY A 331 -6.32 -9.99 -17.98
C GLY A 331 -5.19 -9.59 -17.04
N ASP A 332 -4.85 -10.47 -16.10
CA ASP A 332 -3.71 -10.35 -15.17
C ASP A 332 -3.19 -11.75 -14.83
N ALA A 333 -2.97 -12.57 -15.88
CA ALA A 333 -2.55 -13.97 -15.73
C ALA A 333 -1.13 -14.05 -15.16
N ARG A 334 -1.01 -14.24 -13.85
CA ARG A 334 0.27 -14.39 -13.15
C ARG A 334 0.18 -15.45 -12.05
N ILE A 335 1.30 -16.07 -11.70
CA ILE A 335 1.31 -17.11 -10.64
C ILE A 335 0.81 -16.59 -9.28
N GLN A 336 0.93 -15.29 -9.02
CA GLN A 336 0.44 -14.65 -7.80
C GLN A 336 -1.10 -14.66 -7.72
N ASN A 337 -1.78 -14.74 -8.87
CA ASN A 337 -3.24 -14.83 -9.00
C ASN A 337 -3.70 -16.31 -9.14
N MET A 338 -2.86 -17.27 -8.74
CA MET A 338 -3.19 -18.69 -8.69
C MET A 338 -3.11 -19.23 -7.26
N ILE A 339 -4.06 -20.11 -6.93
CA ILE A 339 -4.07 -20.87 -5.68
C ILE A 339 -4.11 -22.38 -5.94
N ILE A 340 -3.51 -23.14 -5.02
CA ILE A 340 -3.67 -24.58 -4.89
C ILE A 340 -4.84 -24.81 -3.94
N GLY A 341 -5.97 -25.22 -4.53
CA GLY A 341 -7.19 -25.58 -3.82
C GLY A 341 -7.22 -27.05 -3.36
N PRO A 342 -8.38 -27.52 -2.85
CA PRO A 342 -8.59 -28.91 -2.45
C PRO A 342 -8.19 -29.89 -3.55
N ARG A 343 -7.68 -31.06 -3.14
CA ARG A 343 -7.21 -32.13 -4.05
C ARG A 343 -6.15 -31.65 -5.03
N ASN A 344 -5.32 -30.67 -4.63
CA ASN A 344 -4.32 -30.05 -5.47
C ASN A 344 -4.91 -29.54 -6.79
N GLN A 345 -6.05 -28.87 -6.79
CA GLN A 345 -6.54 -28.20 -8.01
C GLN A 345 -5.89 -26.81 -8.14
N LEU A 346 -5.45 -26.43 -9.34
CA LEU A 346 -5.05 -25.04 -9.60
C LEU A 346 -6.29 -24.23 -9.94
N LEU A 347 -6.45 -23.08 -9.28
CA LEU A 347 -7.58 -22.18 -9.47
C LEU A 347 -7.09 -20.74 -9.63
N TRP A 348 -7.70 -20.01 -10.56
CA TRP A 348 -7.51 -18.57 -10.74
C TRP A 348 -8.34 -17.76 -9.73
N VAL A 349 -7.75 -16.65 -9.29
CA VAL A 349 -8.37 -15.60 -8.45
C VAL A 349 -8.11 -14.24 -9.10
N ASP A 350 -8.73 -13.16 -8.59
CA ASP A 350 -8.56 -11.80 -9.12
C ASP A 350 -8.89 -11.73 -10.63
N PHE A 351 -10.02 -12.36 -10.99
CA PHE A 351 -10.39 -12.61 -12.37
C PHE A 351 -11.29 -11.49 -12.91
N LEU A 352 -10.69 -10.59 -13.67
CA LEU A 352 -11.36 -9.49 -14.35
C LEU A 352 -11.13 -9.64 -15.85
N GLN A 353 -12.18 -9.98 -16.60
CA GLN A 353 -12.06 -10.06 -18.05
C GLN A 353 -11.65 -8.69 -18.61
N THR A 354 -10.58 -8.66 -19.42
CA THR A 354 -10.12 -7.43 -20.05
C THR A 354 -11.03 -6.99 -21.18
N ARG A 355 -11.01 -5.69 -21.45
CA ARG A 355 -11.61 -5.09 -22.64
C ARG A 355 -10.55 -5.06 -23.75
N GLY A 356 -10.87 -5.59 -24.92
CA GLY A 356 -9.97 -5.58 -26.08
C GLY A 356 -10.18 -6.79 -26.99
N PRO A 357 -9.43 -6.88 -28.11
CA PRO A 357 -9.44 -8.05 -28.97
C PRO A 357 -9.00 -9.30 -28.20
N PHE A 358 -9.75 -10.40 -28.38
CA PHE A 358 -9.52 -11.65 -27.66
C PHE A 358 -8.12 -12.22 -27.91
N ASP A 359 -7.69 -12.30 -29.18
CA ASP A 359 -6.41 -12.91 -29.53
C ASP A 359 -5.19 -12.13 -29.02
N GLU A 360 -5.26 -10.80 -29.02
CA GLU A 360 -4.22 -9.95 -28.43
C GLU A 360 -4.15 -10.15 -26.91
N SER A 361 -5.32 -10.15 -26.26
CA SER A 361 -5.43 -10.36 -24.80
C SER A 361 -4.94 -11.76 -24.39
N LYS A 362 -5.19 -12.77 -25.21
CA LYS A 362 -4.69 -14.14 -25.04
C LYS A 362 -3.17 -14.18 -25.02
N ILE A 363 -2.51 -13.52 -25.97
CA ILE A 363 -1.05 -13.45 -26.03
C ILE A 363 -0.49 -12.70 -24.81
N GLN A 364 -1.14 -11.61 -24.39
CA GLN A 364 -0.72 -10.86 -23.20
C GLN A 364 -0.82 -11.68 -21.91
N ASP A 365 -1.88 -12.47 -21.73
CA ASP A 365 -2.00 -13.40 -20.60
C ASP A 365 -0.83 -14.39 -20.57
N ILE A 366 -0.48 -14.98 -21.71
CA ILE A 366 0.62 -15.96 -21.80
C ILE A 366 1.95 -15.28 -21.46
N LYS A 367 2.23 -14.11 -22.05
CA LYS A 367 3.45 -13.34 -21.77
C LYS A 367 3.54 -12.98 -20.28
N MET A 368 2.44 -12.50 -19.68
CA MET A 368 2.40 -12.13 -18.27
C MET A 368 2.66 -13.34 -17.36
N LEU A 369 2.07 -14.49 -17.69
CA LEU A 369 2.26 -15.72 -16.93
C LEU A 369 3.72 -16.18 -17.00
N CYS A 370 4.31 -16.19 -18.19
CA CYS A 370 5.73 -16.52 -18.39
C CYS A 370 6.67 -15.57 -17.64
N ARG A 371 6.41 -14.25 -17.68
CA ARG A 371 7.18 -13.29 -16.88
C ARG A 371 7.07 -13.58 -15.39
N SER A 372 5.87 -13.88 -14.90
CA SER A 372 5.64 -14.18 -13.48
C SER A 372 6.33 -15.49 -13.02
N LEU A 373 6.50 -16.45 -13.93
CA LEU A 373 7.28 -17.66 -13.72
C LEU A 373 8.78 -17.38 -13.59
N GLY A 374 9.26 -16.30 -14.23
CA GLY A 374 10.66 -15.88 -14.25
C GLY A 374 11.29 -15.87 -15.65
N VAL A 375 10.52 -15.96 -16.73
CA VAL A 375 11.09 -15.82 -18.08
C VAL A 375 11.40 -14.34 -18.37
N PRO A 376 12.63 -13.98 -18.78
CA PRO A 376 12.98 -12.60 -19.08
C PRO A 376 12.15 -11.98 -20.21
N ALA A 377 11.83 -10.69 -20.10
CA ALA A 377 10.96 -10.00 -21.05
C ALA A 377 11.53 -9.95 -22.47
N ASN A 378 12.84 -9.66 -22.59
CA ASN A 378 13.57 -9.65 -23.86
C ASN A 378 13.55 -11.02 -24.57
N THR A 379 13.55 -12.12 -23.81
CA THR A 379 13.47 -13.48 -24.35
C THR A 379 12.07 -13.79 -24.86
N LEU A 380 11.02 -13.33 -24.17
CA LEU A 380 9.64 -13.50 -24.63
C LEU A 380 9.34 -12.73 -25.92
N ASP A 381 9.95 -11.56 -26.12
CA ASP A 381 9.71 -10.77 -27.34
C ASP A 381 10.34 -11.39 -28.60
N GLN A 382 11.25 -12.36 -28.43
CA GLN A 382 11.82 -13.15 -29.52
C GLN A 382 10.98 -14.39 -29.86
N CYS A 383 10.01 -14.76 -29.01
CA CYS A 383 9.14 -15.90 -29.24
C CYS A 383 8.03 -15.52 -30.23
N THR A 384 7.90 -16.30 -31.31
CA THR A 384 6.92 -16.06 -32.38
C THR A 384 5.69 -16.97 -32.29
N ASP A 385 5.75 -18.07 -31.52
CA ASP A 385 4.63 -19.00 -31.33
C ASP A 385 4.28 -19.13 -29.84
N PHE A 386 3.17 -18.50 -29.44
CA PHE A 386 2.62 -18.57 -28.09
C PHE A 386 1.49 -19.60 -28.04
N SER A 387 1.84 -20.84 -27.73
CA SER A 387 0.86 -21.91 -27.55
C SER A 387 1.07 -22.64 -26.23
N PRO A 388 0.20 -22.43 -25.21
CA PRO A 388 0.33 -23.07 -23.91
C PRO A 388 0.27 -24.60 -23.93
N THR A 389 -0.20 -25.21 -25.02
CA THR A 389 -0.28 -26.67 -25.22
C THR A 389 0.82 -27.22 -26.12
N ASN A 390 1.56 -26.36 -26.85
CA ASN A 390 2.70 -26.78 -27.65
C ASN A 390 3.83 -27.27 -26.72
N LYS A 391 4.27 -28.52 -26.90
CA LYS A 391 5.33 -29.13 -26.08
C LYS A 391 6.67 -28.41 -26.23
N ASP A 392 6.98 -27.90 -27.42
CA ASP A 392 8.22 -27.19 -27.68
C ASP A 392 8.21 -25.84 -26.95
N PHE A 393 7.08 -25.14 -26.96
CA PHE A 393 6.90 -23.93 -26.15
C PHE A 393 6.99 -24.20 -24.64
N GLN A 394 6.33 -25.25 -24.15
CA GLN A 394 6.42 -25.64 -22.73
C GLN A 394 7.86 -25.98 -22.33
N HIS A 395 8.58 -26.72 -23.16
CA HIS A 395 9.98 -27.07 -22.94
C HIS A 395 10.86 -25.82 -22.95
N TRP A 396 10.67 -24.95 -23.94
CA TRP A 396 11.38 -23.66 -24.05
C TRP A 396 11.20 -22.80 -22.81
N VAL A 397 9.97 -22.67 -22.28
CA VAL A 397 9.73 -21.95 -21.01
C VAL A 397 10.51 -22.61 -19.88
N GLN A 398 10.49 -23.94 -19.79
CA GLN A 398 11.15 -24.66 -18.71
C GLN A 398 12.68 -24.54 -18.75
N GLU A 399 13.29 -24.56 -19.92
CA GLU A 399 14.74 -24.33 -20.09
C GLU A 399 15.17 -22.94 -19.61
N HIS A 400 14.40 -21.90 -19.98
CA HIS A 400 14.74 -20.52 -19.61
C HIS A 400 14.57 -20.25 -18.11
N LEU A 401 13.77 -21.04 -17.42
CA LEU A 401 13.65 -20.99 -15.96
C LEU A 401 14.83 -21.67 -15.22
N GLN A 402 15.58 -22.54 -15.90
CA GLN A 402 16.74 -23.26 -15.31
C GLN A 402 18.05 -22.47 -15.44
N ARG A 403 18.17 -21.59 -16.44
CA ARG A 403 19.38 -20.77 -16.71
C ARG A 403 19.59 -19.61 -15.73
N GLU A 404 18.67 -19.38 -14.79
CA GLU A 404 18.79 -18.40 -13.68
C GLU A 404 19.30 -19.02 -12.36
N GLN A 405 19.84 -20.25 -12.40
CA GLN A 405 20.65 -20.82 -11.30
C GLN A 405 22.12 -20.46 -11.52
#